data_AF-A0A2H0P727-F1
#
_entry.id   AF-A0A2H0P727-F1
#
_cell.length_a   1.000
_cell.length_b   1.000
_cell.length_c   1.000
_cell.angle_alpha   90.00
_cell.angle_beta   90.00
_cell.angle_gamma   90.00
#
_symmetry.space_group_name_H-M   'P 1'
#
loop_
_entity.id
_entity.type
_entity.pdbx_description
1 polymer ?
#
loop_
_entity_poly.entity_id
_entity_poly.type
_entity_poly.pdbx_seq_one_letter_code
_entity_poly.pdbx_strand_id
1 'polypeptide(L)'
;MKEKKCPKKKQYLSGKRILPKGITGKESLTELMENSFNAYNGARLKEGCKLFVEKMLKDDVTVGMSLAGALTPAGLGAACIVPLINAGFVDWIVATGANLYHDLHFAFNMPLHVGSHLVDDADLRKNDVVRIYDVLLGYTDCLMATDEILRNIIEQPEFQKEMGTAELHWLIGKYANEWEKKSGHHNISVMAAAYRANVPLYTSSPGDSTIGMNMAGVELKGNKLRINPSIDVNETTSYVLAAKRDGGKSAVVLMGGGSPKNFMLQTEPQIQEVLRIKEVGQDYFFQVTDARPDTGGLSGATPHEAVSWGKVDPNRLPDAVVAYSDVTIALPILTHIALANHKKRKLKELYLKRDEYMKRLVREYFAHNK
;
A
#
# COMPACT_ATOMS: atom_id res chain seq x y z
N MET A 1 30.23 -18.80 -42.91
CA MET A 1 30.56 -17.50 -42.26
C MET A 1 31.79 -17.69 -41.39
N LYS A 2 32.82 -16.83 -41.51
CA LYS A 2 34.00 -16.90 -40.62
C LYS A 2 33.59 -16.54 -39.18
N GLU A 3 34.06 -17.29 -38.19
CA GLU A 3 33.78 -17.00 -36.79
C GLU A 3 34.38 -15.63 -36.40
N LYS A 4 33.50 -14.69 -36.06
CA LYS A 4 33.88 -13.40 -35.50
C LYS A 4 34.38 -13.63 -34.06
N LYS A 5 35.61 -13.21 -33.75
CA LYS A 5 36.12 -13.21 -32.35
C LYS A 5 35.28 -12.24 -31.51
N CYS A 6 34.42 -12.78 -30.65
CA CYS A 6 33.55 -12.01 -29.75
C CYS A 6 33.87 -12.35 -28.29
N PRO A 7 34.89 -11.73 -27.66
CA PRO A 7 35.42 -12.14 -26.35
C PRO A 7 34.39 -12.04 -25.21
N LYS A 8 33.42 -11.13 -25.30
CA LYS A 8 32.35 -10.95 -24.29
C LYS A 8 31.07 -11.75 -24.59
N LYS A 9 30.99 -12.52 -25.69
CA LYS A 9 29.74 -13.20 -26.10
C LYS A 9 29.23 -14.18 -25.04
N LYS A 10 30.13 -14.98 -24.45
CA LYS A 10 29.76 -15.96 -23.40
C LYS A 10 29.20 -15.27 -22.14
N GLN A 11 29.74 -14.09 -21.79
CA GLN A 11 29.24 -13.30 -20.66
C GLN A 11 27.83 -12.78 -20.92
N TYR A 12 27.54 -12.26 -22.11
CA TYR A 12 26.18 -11.77 -22.43
C TYR A 12 25.15 -12.90 -22.61
N LEU A 13 25.59 -14.10 -23.01
CA LEU A 13 24.73 -15.28 -23.20
C LEU A 13 24.74 -16.24 -22.00
N SER A 14 25.08 -15.77 -20.80
CA SER A 14 25.13 -16.59 -19.58
C SER A 14 23.76 -16.81 -18.93
N GLY A 15 22.71 -16.13 -19.38
CA GLY A 15 21.35 -16.24 -18.84
C GLY A 15 20.68 -17.58 -19.16
N LYS A 16 19.58 -17.88 -18.45
CA LYS A 16 18.73 -19.05 -18.72
C LYS A 16 18.28 -19.03 -20.19
N ARG A 17 18.53 -20.12 -20.92
CA ARG A 17 18.02 -20.27 -22.29
C ARG A 17 16.50 -20.19 -22.27
N ILE A 18 15.92 -19.33 -23.11
CA ILE A 18 14.48 -19.20 -23.27
C ILE A 18 13.98 -20.39 -24.10
N LEU A 19 13.55 -21.42 -23.41
CA LEU A 19 12.91 -22.61 -23.98
C LEU A 19 12.01 -23.26 -22.91
N PRO A 20 10.92 -22.60 -22.49
CA PRO A 20 10.01 -23.18 -21.52
C PRO A 20 9.27 -24.40 -22.10
N LYS A 21 8.84 -25.31 -21.22
CA LYS A 21 7.87 -26.35 -21.59
C LYS A 21 6.50 -25.70 -21.86
N GLY A 22 5.66 -26.36 -22.65
CA GLY A 22 4.27 -25.92 -22.85
C GLY A 22 3.47 -25.98 -21.55
N ILE A 23 2.59 -24.99 -21.33
CA ILE A 23 1.71 -24.91 -20.15
C ILE A 23 0.64 -25.99 -20.26
N THR A 24 0.46 -26.77 -19.19
CA THR A 24 -0.48 -27.92 -19.16
C THR A 24 -1.73 -27.65 -18.33
N GLY A 25 -1.77 -26.55 -17.56
CA GLY A 25 -2.87 -26.21 -16.65
C GLY A 25 -2.77 -26.90 -15.29
N LYS A 26 -1.64 -27.56 -15.01
CA LYS A 26 -1.35 -28.24 -13.73
C LYS A 26 -0.29 -27.52 -12.90
N GLU A 27 0.43 -26.59 -13.52
CA GLU A 27 1.49 -25.82 -12.89
C GLU A 27 0.90 -24.90 -11.82
N SER A 28 1.58 -24.82 -10.68
CA SER A 28 1.33 -23.77 -9.68
C SER A 28 1.65 -22.39 -10.27
N LEU A 29 1.07 -21.34 -9.68
CA LEU A 29 1.41 -19.97 -10.09
C LEU A 29 2.91 -19.67 -9.94
N THR A 30 3.56 -20.24 -8.92
CA THR A 30 5.02 -20.17 -8.73
C THR A 30 5.76 -20.76 -9.92
N GLU A 31 5.38 -21.96 -10.37
CA GLU A 31 6.03 -22.62 -11.51
C GLU A 31 5.77 -21.87 -12.83
N LEU A 32 4.56 -21.33 -13.02
CA LEU A 32 4.24 -20.49 -14.17
C LEU A 32 5.11 -19.23 -14.21
N MET A 33 5.26 -18.56 -13.08
CA MET A 33 6.09 -17.36 -12.97
C MET A 33 7.56 -17.70 -13.24
N GLU A 34 8.12 -18.74 -12.60
CA GLU A 34 9.52 -19.12 -12.77
C GLU A 34 9.90 -19.53 -14.20
N ASN A 35 8.97 -20.19 -14.90
CA ASN A 35 9.25 -20.80 -16.19
C ASN A 35 8.79 -19.97 -17.39
N SER A 36 7.74 -19.16 -17.27
CA SER A 36 7.13 -18.45 -18.40
C SER A 36 7.41 -16.94 -18.39
N PHE A 37 7.66 -16.33 -17.22
CA PHE A 37 7.85 -14.89 -17.11
C PHE A 37 9.34 -14.54 -17.36
N ASN A 38 9.79 -14.72 -18.61
CA ASN A 38 11.21 -14.71 -18.97
C ASN A 38 11.74 -13.36 -19.48
N ALA A 39 10.88 -12.45 -19.96
CA ALA A 39 11.29 -11.15 -20.49
C ALA A 39 10.24 -10.05 -20.25
N TYR A 40 10.61 -8.79 -20.48
CA TYR A 40 9.76 -7.60 -20.39
C TYR A 40 9.03 -7.46 -19.03
N ASN A 41 7.83 -6.88 -19.01
CA ASN A 41 7.09 -6.66 -17.76
C ASN A 41 6.74 -7.96 -17.02
N GLY A 42 6.62 -9.09 -17.71
CA GLY A 42 6.52 -10.40 -17.06
C GLY A 42 7.75 -10.71 -16.21
N ALA A 43 8.95 -10.59 -16.79
CA ALA A 43 10.19 -10.76 -16.03
C ALA A 43 10.33 -9.75 -14.89
N ARG A 44 9.95 -8.48 -15.11
CA ARG A 44 10.00 -7.45 -14.06
C ARG A 44 9.05 -7.75 -12.90
N LEU A 45 7.84 -8.23 -13.18
CA LEU A 45 6.92 -8.68 -12.13
C LEU A 45 7.50 -9.87 -11.37
N LYS A 46 8.09 -10.86 -12.07
CA LYS A 46 8.79 -11.99 -11.42
C LYS A 46 9.92 -11.51 -10.51
N GLU A 47 10.78 -10.62 -10.98
CA GLU A 47 11.87 -10.05 -10.20
C GLU A 47 11.36 -9.31 -8.96
N GLY A 48 10.26 -8.57 -9.09
CA GLY A 48 9.60 -7.90 -7.96
C GLY A 48 9.02 -8.86 -6.93
N CYS A 49 8.35 -9.93 -7.38
CA CYS A 49 7.89 -11.00 -6.51
C CYS A 49 9.04 -11.69 -5.77
N LYS A 50 10.16 -11.96 -6.45
CA LYS A 50 11.36 -12.53 -5.82
C LYS A 50 11.98 -11.57 -4.81
N LEU A 51 12.11 -10.29 -5.17
CA LEU A 51 12.62 -9.26 -4.26
C LEU A 51 11.76 -9.21 -2.99
N PHE A 52 10.44 -9.21 -3.14
CA PHE A 52 9.52 -9.22 -2.01
C PHE A 52 9.74 -10.46 -1.12
N VAL A 53 9.66 -11.65 -1.70
CA VAL A 53 9.75 -12.92 -0.96
C VAL A 53 11.13 -13.18 -0.36
N GLU A 54 12.20 -13.02 -1.13
CA GLU A 54 13.53 -13.45 -0.74
C GLU A 54 14.29 -12.41 0.11
N LYS A 55 13.89 -11.12 0.02
CA LYS A 55 14.59 -10.02 0.69
C LYS A 55 13.67 -9.21 1.59
N MET A 56 12.57 -8.67 1.08
CA MET A 56 11.72 -7.76 1.87
C MET A 56 10.99 -8.46 3.02
N LEU A 57 10.69 -9.75 2.90
CA LEU A 57 10.02 -10.53 3.95
C LEU A 57 10.95 -11.13 5.00
N LYS A 58 12.25 -10.80 5.01
CA LYS A 58 13.13 -11.19 6.12
C LYS A 58 12.69 -10.53 7.43
N ASP A 59 12.97 -11.19 8.56
CA ASP A 59 12.49 -10.77 9.89
C ASP A 59 13.05 -9.40 10.32
N ASP A 60 14.25 -9.04 9.85
CA ASP A 60 14.92 -7.76 10.12
C ASP A 60 14.39 -6.59 9.28
N VAL A 61 13.43 -6.82 8.38
CA VAL A 61 12.95 -5.81 7.44
C VAL A 61 11.59 -5.27 7.87
N THR A 62 11.45 -3.95 7.90
CA THR A 62 10.17 -3.26 8.08
C THR A 62 9.59 -2.87 6.73
N VAL A 63 8.41 -3.37 6.40
CA VAL A 63 7.78 -3.25 5.07
C VAL A 63 6.63 -2.24 5.12
N GLY A 64 6.79 -1.12 4.39
CA GLY A 64 5.70 -0.22 4.05
C GLY A 64 5.02 -0.62 2.75
N MET A 65 3.69 -0.50 2.68
CA MET A 65 2.94 -0.66 1.43
C MET A 65 2.12 0.57 1.07
N SER A 66 2.20 1.04 -0.19
CA SER A 66 1.32 2.12 -0.66
C SER A 66 0.21 1.58 -1.55
N LEU A 67 -1.03 2.05 -1.38
CA LEU A 67 -2.20 1.64 -2.16
C LEU A 67 -2.82 2.84 -2.88
N ALA A 68 -2.75 2.83 -4.22
CA ALA A 68 -3.37 3.83 -5.08
C ALA A 68 -4.27 3.18 -6.14
N GLY A 69 -5.17 3.98 -6.72
CA GLY A 69 -6.24 3.48 -7.59
C GLY A 69 -7.46 2.99 -6.79
N ALA A 70 -8.40 2.33 -7.45
CA ALA A 70 -9.63 1.81 -6.85
C ALA A 70 -9.51 0.31 -6.50
N LEU A 71 -8.64 -0.02 -5.55
CA LEU A 71 -8.27 -1.42 -5.26
C LEU A 71 -9.26 -2.12 -4.33
N THR A 72 -9.64 -1.47 -3.23
CA THR A 72 -10.60 -2.03 -2.28
C THR A 72 -11.99 -2.23 -2.88
N PRO A 73 -12.60 -1.31 -3.67
CA PRO A 73 -13.89 -1.57 -4.30
C PRO A 73 -13.81 -2.71 -5.34
N ALA A 74 -12.64 -2.95 -5.93
CA ALA A 74 -12.40 -4.10 -6.81
C ALA A 74 -12.21 -5.44 -6.05
N GLY A 75 -12.40 -5.45 -4.72
CA GLY A 75 -12.29 -6.64 -3.87
C GLY A 75 -10.87 -7.02 -3.47
N LEU A 76 -9.84 -6.26 -3.88
CA LEU A 76 -8.44 -6.57 -3.56
C LEU A 76 -8.08 -6.33 -2.10
N GLY A 77 -8.89 -5.56 -1.37
CA GLY A 77 -8.77 -5.42 0.08
C GLY A 77 -8.87 -6.77 0.77
N ALA A 78 -10.01 -7.44 0.62
CA ALA A 78 -10.26 -8.78 1.16
C ALA A 78 -9.37 -9.86 0.52
N ALA A 79 -9.24 -9.84 -0.81
CA ALA A 79 -8.55 -10.92 -1.53
C ALA A 79 -7.01 -10.87 -1.38
N CYS A 80 -6.42 -9.71 -1.11
CA CYS A 80 -4.98 -9.53 -1.14
C CYS A 80 -4.42 -8.85 0.11
N ILE A 81 -4.89 -7.64 0.41
CA ILE A 81 -4.29 -6.81 1.47
C ILE A 81 -4.50 -7.45 2.86
N VAL A 82 -5.71 -7.94 3.15
CA VAL A 82 -6.03 -8.59 4.42
C VAL A 82 -5.15 -9.84 4.67
N PRO A 83 -5.02 -10.80 3.73
CA PRO A 83 -4.07 -11.90 3.86
C PRO A 83 -2.62 -11.47 4.09
N LEU A 84 -2.14 -10.41 3.43
CA LEU A 84 -0.77 -9.89 3.62
C LEU A 84 -0.57 -9.28 5.01
N ILE A 85 -1.55 -8.51 5.51
CA ILE A 85 -1.56 -8.00 6.89
C ILE A 85 -1.53 -9.18 7.88
N ASN A 86 -2.44 -10.14 7.72
CA ASN A 86 -2.57 -11.32 8.60
C ASN A 86 -1.33 -12.22 8.59
N ALA A 87 -0.52 -12.18 7.53
CA ALA A 87 0.74 -12.90 7.43
C ALA A 87 1.95 -12.12 7.99
N GLY A 88 1.74 -10.87 8.42
CA GLY A 88 2.81 -9.98 8.88
C GLY A 88 3.75 -9.54 7.75
N PHE A 89 3.28 -9.56 6.50
CA PHE A 89 4.06 -9.21 5.31
C PHE A 89 4.06 -7.71 5.02
N VAL A 90 3.21 -6.95 5.71
CA VAL A 90 3.11 -5.50 5.64
C VAL A 90 3.02 -4.96 7.06
N ASP A 91 3.86 -3.99 7.39
CA ASP A 91 3.99 -3.46 8.75
C ASP A 91 3.29 -2.10 8.92
N TRP A 92 3.12 -1.33 7.85
CA TRP A 92 2.37 -0.07 7.80
C TRP A 92 1.92 0.24 6.37
N ILE A 93 0.82 0.98 6.22
CA ILE A 93 0.21 1.26 4.90
C ILE A 93 -0.04 2.75 4.72
N VAL A 94 0.20 3.25 3.51
CA VAL A 94 -0.32 4.55 3.06
C VAL A 94 -1.31 4.30 1.92
N ALA A 95 -2.55 4.76 2.04
CA ALA A 95 -3.58 4.56 1.03
C ALA A 95 -4.22 5.89 0.62
N THR A 96 -4.90 5.90 -0.53
CA THR A 96 -5.88 6.96 -0.79
C THR A 96 -7.04 6.84 0.19
N GLY A 97 -7.63 7.97 0.58
CA GLY A 97 -8.81 7.95 1.43
C GLY A 97 -9.99 7.23 0.76
N ALA A 98 -10.04 7.21 -0.58
CA ALA A 98 -11.03 6.45 -1.34
C ALA A 98 -10.90 4.92 -1.13
N ASN A 99 -9.68 4.36 -1.11
CA ASN A 99 -9.51 2.94 -0.80
C ASN A 99 -10.01 2.62 0.61
N LEU A 100 -9.65 3.47 1.58
CA LEU A 100 -10.08 3.28 2.96
C LEU A 100 -11.60 3.44 3.10
N TYR A 101 -12.20 4.44 2.46
CA TYR A 101 -13.65 4.63 2.48
C TYR A 101 -14.40 3.43 1.87
N HIS A 102 -14.04 3.02 0.66
CA HIS A 102 -14.73 1.91 -0.02
C HIS A 102 -14.50 0.55 0.65
N ASP A 103 -13.44 0.40 1.45
CA ASP A 103 -13.24 -0.77 2.32
C ASP A 103 -14.36 -0.90 3.38
N LEU A 104 -14.92 0.23 3.85
CA LEU A 104 -15.99 0.22 4.85
C LEU A 104 -17.29 -0.38 4.32
N HIS A 105 -17.55 -0.33 3.01
CA HIS A 105 -18.72 -1.00 2.43
C HIS A 105 -18.70 -2.49 2.79
N PHE A 106 -17.55 -3.15 2.66
CA PHE A 106 -17.41 -4.56 3.03
C PHE A 106 -17.57 -4.77 4.54
N ALA A 107 -16.91 -3.95 5.38
CA ALA A 107 -17.06 -4.04 6.83
C ALA A 107 -18.53 -3.94 7.29
N PHE A 108 -19.29 -3.04 6.67
CA PHE A 108 -20.69 -2.79 7.00
C PHE A 108 -21.68 -3.69 6.23
N ASN A 109 -21.17 -4.70 5.53
CA ASN A 109 -21.94 -5.65 4.74
C ASN A 109 -22.83 -4.99 3.66
N MET A 110 -22.30 -3.93 3.03
CA MET A 110 -22.91 -3.23 1.91
C MET A 110 -22.41 -3.82 0.58
N PRO A 111 -23.31 -4.19 -0.35
CA PRO A 111 -22.93 -4.93 -1.54
C PRO A 111 -22.33 -4.02 -2.63
N LEU A 112 -21.28 -4.53 -3.27
CA LEU A 112 -20.69 -4.01 -4.51
C LEU A 112 -20.76 -5.13 -5.56
N HIS A 113 -20.97 -4.76 -6.83
CA HIS A 113 -21.15 -5.71 -7.93
C HIS A 113 -20.22 -5.41 -9.09
N VAL A 114 -19.75 -6.45 -9.77
CA VAL A 114 -19.09 -6.32 -11.08
C VAL A 114 -20.16 -5.88 -12.10
N GLY A 115 -19.85 -4.86 -12.87
CA GLY A 115 -20.65 -4.33 -13.95
C GLY A 115 -19.85 -4.19 -15.24
N SER A 116 -20.19 -3.17 -16.02
CA SER A 116 -19.51 -2.85 -17.28
C SER A 116 -19.21 -1.36 -17.32
N HIS A 117 -18.06 -0.99 -17.90
CA HIS A 117 -17.70 0.41 -18.14
C HIS A 117 -18.50 1.04 -19.30
N LEU A 118 -19.32 0.26 -20.01
CA LEU A 118 -20.13 0.68 -21.16
C LEU A 118 -21.60 0.97 -20.81
N VAL A 119 -21.97 0.90 -19.53
CA VAL A 119 -23.33 1.23 -19.06
C VAL A 119 -23.63 2.72 -19.19
N ASP A 120 -24.91 3.06 -19.36
CA ASP A 120 -25.37 4.46 -19.44
C ASP A 120 -25.41 5.08 -18.03
N ASP A 121 -24.54 6.06 -17.78
CA ASP A 121 -24.44 6.77 -16.50
C ASP A 121 -25.72 7.52 -16.11
N ALA A 122 -26.47 8.05 -17.08
CA ALA A 122 -27.71 8.76 -16.79
C ALA A 122 -28.81 7.78 -16.36
N ASP A 123 -28.87 6.61 -16.99
CA ASP A 123 -29.78 5.54 -16.59
C ASP A 123 -29.40 4.97 -15.22
N LEU A 124 -28.10 4.72 -14.96
CA LEU A 124 -27.62 4.33 -13.63
C LEU A 124 -28.10 5.30 -12.55
N ARG A 125 -27.87 6.60 -12.76
CA ARG A 125 -28.26 7.64 -11.79
C ARG A 125 -29.76 7.68 -11.56
N LYS A 126 -30.57 7.50 -12.62
CA LYS A 126 -32.03 7.45 -12.53
C LYS A 126 -32.52 6.24 -11.73
N ASN A 127 -31.77 5.15 -11.73
CA ASN A 127 -32.07 3.90 -11.01
C ASN A 127 -31.33 3.77 -9.68
N ASP A 128 -30.85 4.89 -9.10
CA ASP A 128 -30.16 4.93 -7.81
C ASP A 128 -28.87 4.08 -7.74
N VAL A 129 -28.16 3.96 -8.87
CA VAL A 129 -26.87 3.27 -8.96
C VAL A 129 -25.76 4.28 -9.28
N VAL A 130 -24.61 4.10 -8.65
CA VAL A 130 -23.37 4.79 -9.01
C VAL A 130 -22.30 3.76 -9.36
N ARG A 131 -21.22 4.19 -10.02
CA ARG A 131 -20.15 3.29 -10.42
C ARG A 131 -18.75 3.85 -10.19
N ILE A 132 -17.83 2.92 -10.03
CA ILE A 132 -16.38 3.12 -10.06
C ILE A 132 -15.87 2.31 -11.24
N TYR A 133 -15.79 2.94 -12.41
CA TYR A 133 -15.50 2.28 -13.68
C TYR A 133 -16.47 1.11 -13.98
N ASP A 134 -16.10 -0.13 -13.72
CA ASP A 134 -16.87 -1.36 -13.92
C ASP A 134 -17.30 -2.01 -12.58
N VAL A 135 -17.27 -1.27 -11.48
CA VAL A 135 -17.85 -1.66 -10.18
C VAL A 135 -19.11 -0.83 -9.93
N LEU A 136 -20.23 -1.49 -9.62
CA LEU A 136 -21.53 -0.88 -9.37
C LEU A 136 -21.90 -0.98 -7.88
N LEU A 137 -22.51 0.08 -7.35
CA LEU A 137 -23.07 0.11 -6.00
C LEU A 137 -24.32 0.99 -5.95
N GLY A 138 -25.25 0.64 -5.06
CA GLY A 138 -26.43 1.46 -4.83
C GLY A 138 -26.08 2.78 -4.15
N TYR A 139 -26.72 3.87 -4.60
CA TYR A 139 -26.44 5.20 -4.06
C TYR A 139 -27.06 5.35 -2.68
N THR A 140 -28.34 5.02 -2.49
CA THR A 140 -29.01 5.21 -1.21
C THR A 140 -28.70 4.10 -0.21
N ASP A 141 -28.83 2.84 -0.62
CA ASP A 141 -28.75 1.67 0.24
C ASP A 141 -27.32 1.16 0.52
N CYS A 142 -26.32 1.64 -0.24
CA CYS A 142 -24.91 1.30 -0.02
C CYS A 142 -24.07 2.56 0.30
N LEU A 143 -23.96 3.52 -0.62
CA LEU A 143 -23.10 4.70 -0.42
C LEU A 143 -23.60 5.60 0.74
N MET A 144 -24.86 6.05 0.70
CA MET A 144 -25.41 6.92 1.74
C MET A 144 -25.59 6.20 3.08
N ALA A 145 -25.92 4.91 3.07
CA ALA A 145 -25.97 4.09 4.28
C ALA A 145 -24.59 3.96 4.96
N THR A 146 -23.52 3.77 4.17
CA THR A 146 -22.13 3.78 4.68
C THR A 146 -21.78 5.12 5.32
N ASP A 147 -22.18 6.22 4.68
CA ASP A 147 -21.97 7.57 5.19
C ASP A 147 -22.67 7.82 6.52
N GLU A 148 -23.90 7.33 6.69
CA GLU A 148 -24.63 7.44 7.96
C GLU A 148 -23.92 6.70 9.09
N ILE A 149 -23.48 5.46 8.83
CA ILE A 149 -22.71 4.68 9.80
C ILE A 149 -21.40 5.40 10.15
N LEU A 150 -20.67 5.90 9.15
CA LEU A 150 -19.42 6.61 9.35
C LEU A 150 -19.60 7.88 10.19
N ARG A 151 -20.63 8.69 9.92
CA ARG A 151 -20.94 9.89 10.72
C ARG A 151 -21.21 9.53 12.18
N ASN A 152 -22.02 8.51 12.42
CA ASN A 152 -22.31 8.03 13.77
C ASN A 152 -21.04 7.56 14.52
N ILE A 153 -20.04 7.03 13.79
CA ILE A 153 -18.74 6.64 14.34
C ILE A 153 -17.91 7.88 14.69
N ILE A 154 -17.71 8.81 13.76
CA ILE A 154 -16.82 9.97 13.97
C ILE A 154 -17.40 11.03 14.93
N GLU A 155 -18.68 10.92 15.28
CA GLU A 155 -19.32 11.72 16.34
C GLU A 155 -19.09 11.13 17.75
N GLN A 156 -18.50 9.93 17.87
CA GLN A 156 -18.21 9.34 19.19
C GLN A 156 -17.14 10.14 19.96
N PRO A 157 -17.14 10.09 21.31
CA PRO A 157 -16.26 10.89 22.15
C PRO A 157 -14.76 10.74 21.85
N GLU A 158 -14.29 9.54 21.51
CA GLU A 158 -12.88 9.30 21.19
C GLU A 158 -12.36 10.07 19.96
N PHE A 159 -13.26 10.52 19.07
CA PHE A 159 -12.91 11.32 17.89
C PHE A 159 -12.88 12.82 18.14
N GLN A 160 -13.39 13.30 19.29
CA GLN A 160 -13.59 14.73 19.55
C GLN A 160 -12.30 15.45 19.97
N LYS A 161 -11.23 15.28 19.19
CA LYS A 161 -9.88 15.83 19.42
C LYS A 161 -9.11 15.95 18.10
N GLU A 162 -7.95 16.62 18.18
CA GLU A 162 -6.96 16.56 17.11
C GLU A 162 -6.23 15.21 17.12
N MET A 163 -6.01 14.63 15.93
CA MET A 163 -5.26 13.38 15.74
C MET A 163 -4.60 13.28 14.36
N GLY A 164 -3.70 12.32 14.19
CA GLY A 164 -3.21 11.90 12.87
C GLY A 164 -4.19 10.95 12.18
N THR A 165 -3.98 10.67 10.89
CA THR A 165 -4.84 9.72 10.17
C THR A 165 -4.65 8.28 10.63
N ALA A 166 -3.47 7.89 11.13
CA ALA A 166 -3.30 6.54 11.69
C ALA A 166 -4.19 6.27 12.88
N GLU A 167 -4.35 7.23 13.78
CA GLU A 167 -5.27 7.10 14.91
C GLU A 167 -6.73 7.10 14.44
N LEU A 168 -7.10 8.00 13.52
CA LEU A 168 -8.42 8.02 12.91
C LEU A 168 -8.80 6.66 12.33
N HIS A 169 -7.96 6.09 11.46
CA HIS A 169 -8.25 4.83 10.79
C HIS A 169 -8.18 3.63 11.74
N TRP A 170 -7.33 3.65 12.77
CA TRP A 170 -7.31 2.60 13.78
C TRP A 170 -8.60 2.61 14.61
N LEU A 171 -9.09 3.79 15.01
CA LEU A 171 -10.38 3.93 15.69
C LEU A 171 -11.52 3.49 14.78
N ILE A 172 -11.58 3.93 13.52
CA ILE A 172 -12.60 3.45 12.56
C ILE A 172 -12.49 1.93 12.38
N GLY A 173 -11.27 1.39 12.28
CA GLY A 173 -10.99 -0.04 12.17
C GLY A 173 -11.51 -0.86 13.35
N LYS A 174 -11.48 -0.30 14.57
CA LYS A 174 -12.15 -0.89 15.75
C LYS A 174 -13.65 -1.08 15.50
N TYR A 175 -14.35 -0.06 15.01
CA TYR A 175 -15.78 -0.16 14.69
C TYR A 175 -16.04 -1.11 13.53
N ALA A 176 -15.24 -1.03 12.46
CA ALA A 176 -15.33 -1.95 11.32
C ALA A 176 -15.18 -3.42 11.75
N ASN A 177 -14.27 -3.71 12.67
CA ASN A 177 -14.09 -5.04 13.25
C ASN A 177 -15.31 -5.51 14.06
N GLU A 178 -15.99 -4.62 14.78
CA GLU A 178 -17.24 -4.97 15.47
C GLU A 178 -18.40 -5.22 14.49
N TRP A 179 -18.44 -4.51 13.37
CA TRP A 179 -19.41 -4.76 12.30
C TRP A 179 -19.18 -6.10 11.59
N GLU A 180 -17.91 -6.47 11.31
CA GLU A 180 -17.54 -7.81 10.82
C GLU A 180 -18.07 -8.89 11.77
N LYS A 181 -17.82 -8.77 13.08
CA LYS A 181 -18.32 -9.72 14.08
C LYS A 181 -19.85 -9.84 14.10
N LYS A 182 -20.57 -8.72 13.97
CA LYS A 182 -22.04 -8.70 13.98
C LYS A 182 -22.64 -9.34 12.73
N SER A 183 -22.02 -9.15 11.58
CA SER A 183 -22.49 -9.71 10.30
C SER A 183 -22.11 -11.18 10.11
N GLY A 184 -21.17 -11.71 10.91
CA GLY A 184 -20.65 -13.07 10.77
C GLY A 184 -19.63 -13.23 9.65
N HIS A 185 -19.22 -12.14 9.01
CA HIS A 185 -18.13 -12.12 8.04
C HIS A 185 -16.81 -11.77 8.74
N HIS A 186 -15.72 -12.39 8.30
CA HIS A 186 -14.39 -12.16 8.87
C HIS A 186 -13.37 -11.94 7.77
N ASN A 187 -12.40 -11.06 8.01
CA ASN A 187 -11.29 -10.79 7.09
C ASN A 187 -11.73 -10.25 5.72
N ILE A 188 -12.74 -9.37 5.72
CA ILE A 188 -13.26 -8.73 4.50
C ILE A 188 -12.93 -7.23 4.43
N SER A 189 -12.49 -6.62 5.53
CA SER A 189 -12.06 -5.22 5.60
C SER A 189 -10.57 -5.09 5.96
N VAL A 190 -9.86 -4.28 5.18
CA VAL A 190 -8.49 -3.83 5.42
C VAL A 190 -8.40 -3.06 6.74
N MET A 191 -9.31 -2.13 7.01
CA MET A 191 -9.28 -1.38 8.28
C MET A 191 -9.49 -2.28 9.49
N ALA A 192 -10.42 -3.23 9.41
CA ALA A 192 -10.65 -4.19 10.49
C ALA A 192 -9.43 -5.10 10.72
N ALA A 193 -8.82 -5.61 9.64
CA ALA A 193 -7.61 -6.43 9.73
C ALA A 193 -6.41 -5.63 10.29
N ALA A 194 -6.23 -4.39 9.84
CA ALA A 194 -5.17 -3.50 10.30
C ALA A 194 -5.32 -3.17 11.80
N TYR A 195 -6.55 -2.92 12.26
CA TYR A 195 -6.86 -2.76 13.68
C TYR A 195 -6.46 -4.01 14.49
N ARG A 196 -6.89 -5.21 14.06
CA ARG A 196 -6.54 -6.47 14.74
C ARG A 196 -5.04 -6.74 14.78
N ALA A 197 -4.31 -6.35 13.74
CA ALA A 197 -2.88 -6.58 13.59
C ALA A 197 -2.00 -5.42 14.09
N ASN A 198 -2.60 -4.33 14.59
CA ASN A 198 -1.91 -3.10 14.97
C ASN A 198 -0.99 -2.54 13.86
N VAL A 199 -1.46 -2.63 12.61
CA VAL A 199 -0.81 -2.04 11.42
C VAL A 199 -1.39 -0.63 11.22
N PRO A 200 -0.58 0.44 11.31
CA PRO A 200 -1.08 1.81 11.13
C PRO A 200 -1.39 2.08 9.66
N LEU A 201 -2.54 2.73 9.41
CA LEU A 201 -3.03 3.12 8.09
C LEU A 201 -3.02 4.65 7.95
N TYR A 202 -2.29 5.16 6.97
CA TYR A 202 -2.16 6.59 6.71
C TYR A 202 -2.88 6.99 5.42
N THR A 203 -3.39 8.22 5.37
CA THR A 203 -3.90 8.84 4.14
C THR A 203 -3.18 10.16 3.89
N SER A 204 -2.50 10.24 2.74
CA SER A 204 -1.66 11.40 2.40
C SER A 204 -2.45 12.66 2.02
N SER A 205 -3.74 12.53 1.67
CA SER A 205 -4.66 13.63 1.36
C SER A 205 -5.97 13.44 2.15
N PRO A 206 -6.03 13.74 3.46
CA PRO A 206 -7.16 13.38 4.31
C PRO A 206 -8.51 13.98 3.88
N GLY A 207 -8.49 15.17 3.28
CA GLY A 207 -9.69 15.83 2.74
C GLY A 207 -10.18 15.27 1.40
N ASP A 208 -9.38 14.45 0.72
CA ASP A 208 -9.65 13.92 -0.62
C ASP A 208 -10.28 12.51 -0.57
N SER A 209 -11.43 12.42 0.12
CA SER A 209 -12.26 11.21 0.16
C SER A 209 -13.60 11.49 0.83
N THR A 210 -14.56 10.55 0.69
CA THR A 210 -15.83 10.61 1.41
C THR A 210 -15.66 10.57 2.94
N ILE A 211 -14.55 10.02 3.47
CA ILE A 211 -14.21 10.15 4.89
C ILE A 211 -14.00 11.63 5.23
N GLY A 212 -13.12 12.32 4.50
CA GLY A 212 -12.86 13.75 4.69
C GLY A 212 -14.09 14.63 4.46
N MET A 213 -14.92 14.31 3.46
CA MET A 213 -16.17 15.03 3.20
C MET A 213 -17.17 14.89 4.35
N ASN A 214 -17.33 13.69 4.93
CA ASN A 214 -18.21 13.49 6.08
C ASN A 214 -17.67 14.19 7.33
N MET A 215 -16.35 14.19 7.54
CA MET A 215 -15.71 14.96 8.61
C MET A 215 -16.00 16.46 8.49
N ALA A 216 -15.82 17.04 7.30
CA ALA A 216 -16.14 18.44 7.05
C ALA A 216 -17.65 18.74 7.27
N GLY A 217 -18.52 17.80 6.90
CA GLY A 217 -19.97 17.92 7.13
C GLY A 217 -20.36 17.97 8.61
N VAL A 218 -19.81 17.08 9.45
CA VAL A 218 -20.11 17.07 10.89
C VAL A 218 -19.41 18.21 11.63
N GLU A 219 -18.30 18.73 11.11
CA GLU A 219 -17.63 19.93 11.66
C GLU A 219 -18.58 21.13 11.68
N LEU A 220 -19.41 21.31 10.65
CA LEU A 220 -20.42 22.39 10.60
C LEU A 220 -21.46 22.29 11.74
N LYS A 221 -21.60 21.11 12.36
CA LYS A 221 -22.49 20.87 13.51
C LYS A 221 -21.77 20.95 14.87
N GLY A 222 -20.50 21.35 14.88
CA GLY A 222 -19.71 21.50 16.11
C GLY A 222 -18.84 20.29 16.47
N ASN A 223 -18.69 19.29 15.59
CA ASN A 223 -17.77 18.18 15.80
C ASN A 223 -16.31 18.70 15.91
N LYS A 224 -15.57 18.20 16.90
CA LYS A 224 -14.22 18.67 17.27
C LYS A 224 -13.09 17.84 16.66
N LEU A 225 -13.41 16.81 15.89
CA LEU A 225 -12.41 16.02 15.17
C LEU A 225 -11.57 16.92 14.26
N ARG A 226 -10.25 16.91 14.44
CA ARG A 226 -9.30 17.63 13.59
C ARG A 226 -8.17 16.70 13.18
N ILE A 227 -7.73 16.82 11.93
CA ILE A 227 -6.61 16.04 11.40
C ILE A 227 -5.39 16.92 11.26
N ASN A 228 -4.28 16.48 11.85
CA ASN A 228 -2.99 17.13 11.73
C ASN A 228 -2.04 16.24 10.92
N PRO A 229 -1.81 16.53 9.63
CA PRO A 229 -0.92 15.76 8.77
C PRO A 229 0.53 15.72 9.27
N SER A 230 0.95 16.68 10.10
CA SER A 230 2.31 16.69 10.67
C SER A 230 2.56 15.52 11.62
N ILE A 231 1.50 15.03 12.27
CA ILE A 231 1.57 13.81 13.10
C ILE A 231 1.96 12.63 12.20
N ASP A 232 1.25 12.46 11.08
CA ASP A 232 1.50 11.35 10.14
C ASP A 232 2.89 11.40 9.51
N VAL A 233 3.34 12.61 9.11
CA VAL A 233 4.68 12.82 8.53
C VAL A 233 5.77 12.38 9.51
N ASN A 234 5.67 12.78 10.78
CA ASN A 234 6.68 12.43 11.79
C ASN A 234 6.55 10.96 12.24
N GLU A 235 5.34 10.42 12.40
CA GLU A 235 5.14 9.03 12.79
C GLU A 235 5.72 8.07 11.74
N THR A 236 5.38 8.27 10.46
CA THR A 236 5.90 7.41 9.38
C THR A 236 7.41 7.49 9.25
N THR A 237 7.97 8.69 9.40
CA THR A 237 9.42 8.93 9.49
C THR A 237 10.05 8.16 10.65
N SER A 238 9.38 8.13 11.80
CA SER A 238 9.90 7.44 12.99
C SER A 238 10.01 5.92 12.79
N TYR A 239 9.12 5.28 12.01
CA TYR A 239 9.21 3.84 11.72
C TYR A 239 10.43 3.50 10.88
N VAL A 240 10.69 4.31 9.83
CA VAL A 240 11.84 4.11 8.94
C VAL A 240 13.13 4.29 9.72
N LEU A 241 13.24 5.38 10.49
CA LEU A 241 14.42 5.64 11.30
C LEU A 241 14.64 4.54 12.36
N ALA A 242 13.59 4.13 13.07
CA ALA A 242 13.68 3.07 14.08
C ALA A 242 14.15 1.74 13.46
N ALA A 243 13.62 1.35 12.29
CA ALA A 243 14.03 0.12 11.61
C ALA A 243 15.54 0.09 11.34
N LYS A 244 16.12 1.22 10.90
CA LYS A 244 17.55 1.37 10.63
C LYS A 244 18.39 1.36 11.91
N ARG A 245 17.94 2.08 12.94
CA ARG A 245 18.65 2.20 14.23
C ARG A 245 18.63 0.92 15.05
N ASP A 246 17.62 0.08 14.86
CA ASP A 246 17.53 -1.24 15.48
C ASP A 246 18.38 -2.30 14.72
N GLY A 247 19.21 -1.87 13.76
CA GLY A 247 20.09 -2.74 12.96
C GLY A 247 19.36 -3.51 11.85
N GLY A 248 18.09 -3.17 11.60
CA GLY A 248 17.27 -3.73 10.54
C GLY A 248 17.34 -2.94 9.25
N LYS A 249 16.36 -3.20 8.38
CA LYS A 249 16.22 -2.58 7.05
C LYS A 249 14.81 -2.07 6.83
N SER A 250 14.64 -1.19 5.85
CA SER A 250 13.33 -0.71 5.43
C SER A 250 13.04 -1.04 3.96
N ALA A 251 11.80 -1.40 3.67
CA ALA A 251 11.34 -1.78 2.34
C ALA A 251 10.03 -1.10 1.99
N VAL A 252 9.84 -0.79 0.72
CA VAL A 252 8.59 -0.24 0.20
C VAL A 252 8.03 -1.07 -0.95
N VAL A 253 6.75 -1.42 -0.85
CA VAL A 253 5.97 -2.09 -1.89
C VAL A 253 4.87 -1.14 -2.37
N LEU A 254 5.02 -0.63 -3.58
CA LEU A 254 4.24 0.48 -4.09
C LEU A 254 3.24 -0.03 -5.15
N MET A 255 1.97 -0.12 -4.77
CA MET A 255 0.89 -0.54 -5.64
C MET A 255 0.20 0.68 -6.23
N GLY A 256 0.55 1.00 -7.48
CA GLY A 256 0.13 2.20 -8.18
C GLY A 256 1.10 3.37 -7.97
N GLY A 257 0.56 4.59 -7.92
CA GLY A 257 1.35 5.81 -7.84
C GLY A 257 0.71 6.90 -6.98
N GLY A 258 0.76 8.15 -7.46
CA GLY A 258 0.10 9.29 -6.84
C GLY A 258 0.61 9.64 -5.44
N SER A 259 -0.27 10.30 -4.69
CA SER A 259 0.01 10.82 -3.34
C SER A 259 0.46 9.72 -2.35
N PRO A 260 -0.14 8.51 -2.32
CA PRO A 260 0.32 7.44 -1.43
C PRO A 260 1.78 7.01 -1.67
N LYS A 261 2.20 6.88 -2.93
CA LYS A 261 3.60 6.61 -3.29
C LYS A 261 4.51 7.72 -2.77
N ASN A 262 4.13 8.98 -2.96
CA ASN A 262 4.96 10.10 -2.50
C ASN A 262 5.16 10.06 -0.99
N PHE A 263 4.04 9.96 -0.27
CA PHE A 263 4.01 10.09 1.18
C PHE A 263 4.78 8.95 1.85
N MET A 264 4.74 7.75 1.27
CA MET A 264 5.59 6.65 1.71
C MET A 264 7.08 6.96 1.55
N LEU A 265 7.48 7.46 0.38
CA LEU A 265 8.88 7.70 0.04
C LEU A 265 9.46 8.99 0.66
N GLN A 266 8.63 9.98 0.99
CA GLN A 266 9.09 11.27 1.54
C GLN A 266 9.66 11.14 2.95
N THR A 267 9.43 10.02 3.62
CA THR A 267 10.05 9.68 4.92
C THR A 267 11.56 9.87 4.87
N GLU A 268 12.20 9.53 3.75
CA GLU A 268 13.65 9.66 3.56
C GLU A 268 14.13 11.12 3.44
N PRO A 269 13.60 11.96 2.52
CA PRO A 269 13.83 13.40 2.53
C PRO A 269 13.51 14.06 3.88
N GLN A 270 12.46 13.62 4.57
CA GLN A 270 12.13 14.14 5.90
C GLN A 270 13.27 13.86 6.90
N ILE A 271 13.83 12.65 6.91
CA ILE A 271 14.97 12.30 7.77
C ILE A 271 16.22 13.11 7.38
N GLN A 272 16.58 13.08 6.10
CA GLN A 272 17.89 13.53 5.61
C GLN A 272 17.95 15.06 5.44
N GLU A 273 16.93 15.68 4.88
CA GLU A 273 16.93 17.09 4.48
C GLU A 273 16.29 17.98 5.55
N VAL A 274 15.11 17.59 6.05
CA VAL A 274 14.31 18.40 6.97
C VAL A 274 14.80 18.23 8.41
N LEU A 275 14.95 16.99 8.87
CA LEU A 275 15.42 16.68 10.22
C LEU A 275 16.95 16.65 10.32
N ARG A 276 17.67 16.66 9.18
CA ARG A 276 19.15 16.66 9.09
C ARG A 276 19.81 15.50 9.84
N ILE A 277 19.12 14.37 9.93
CA ILE A 277 19.62 13.14 10.53
C ILE A 277 20.33 12.35 9.44
N LYS A 278 21.57 11.92 9.70
CA LYS A 278 22.34 11.11 8.74
C LYS A 278 21.70 9.72 8.63
N GLU A 279 21.25 9.41 7.41
CA GLU A 279 20.61 8.17 7.03
C GLU A 279 20.78 7.99 5.51
N VAL A 280 20.68 6.75 5.02
CA VAL A 280 20.65 6.40 3.61
C VAL A 280 19.38 5.59 3.28
N GLY A 281 18.60 6.10 2.32
CA GLY A 281 17.32 5.65 1.75
C GLY A 281 16.77 4.23 1.99
N GLN A 282 15.61 3.93 1.40
CA GLN A 282 15.02 2.60 1.50
C GLN A 282 15.98 1.51 0.97
N ASP A 283 16.11 0.39 1.70
CA ASP A 283 16.99 -0.73 1.31
C ASP A 283 16.43 -1.51 0.13
N TYR A 284 15.10 -1.60 0.04
CA TYR A 284 14.40 -2.38 -0.98
C TYR A 284 13.22 -1.59 -1.54
N PHE A 285 13.10 -1.60 -2.86
CA PHE A 285 12.05 -0.87 -3.58
C PHE A 285 11.37 -1.77 -4.60
N PHE A 286 10.07 -1.96 -4.49
CA PHE A 286 9.27 -2.65 -5.51
C PHE A 286 8.05 -1.84 -5.86
N GLN A 287 7.93 -1.45 -7.13
CA GLN A 287 6.79 -0.71 -7.65
C GLN A 287 6.07 -1.47 -8.75
N VAL A 288 4.74 -1.47 -8.69
CA VAL A 288 3.84 -1.80 -9.80
C VAL A 288 3.13 -0.52 -10.23
N THR A 289 3.22 -0.14 -11.51
CA THR A 289 2.53 1.04 -12.04
C THR A 289 2.23 0.90 -13.52
N ASP A 290 1.17 1.51 -14.00
CA ASP A 290 0.86 1.69 -15.42
C ASP A 290 1.37 3.04 -15.96
N ALA A 291 1.80 3.94 -15.06
CA ALA A 291 2.17 5.30 -15.41
C ALA A 291 3.54 5.35 -16.08
N ARG A 292 3.60 6.04 -17.22
CA ARG A 292 4.85 6.28 -17.94
C ARG A 292 5.66 7.41 -17.26
N PRO A 293 7.00 7.35 -17.29
CA PRO A 293 7.85 8.38 -16.70
C PRO A 293 7.86 9.71 -17.47
N ASP A 294 7.60 9.70 -18.79
CA ASP A 294 7.75 10.87 -19.67
C ASP A 294 6.69 11.96 -19.47
N THR A 295 5.60 11.67 -18.77
CA THR A 295 4.49 12.62 -18.56
C THR A 295 4.67 13.52 -17.35
N GLY A 296 5.77 13.40 -16.60
CA GLY A 296 6.09 14.23 -15.44
C GLY A 296 5.28 13.93 -14.17
N GLY A 297 4.43 12.90 -14.21
CA GLY A 297 3.66 12.47 -13.05
C GLY A 297 4.49 11.59 -12.10
N LEU A 298 4.39 11.84 -10.80
CA LEU A 298 5.11 11.06 -9.77
C LEU A 298 4.82 9.54 -9.84
N SER A 299 3.63 9.15 -10.30
CA SER A 299 3.26 7.76 -10.51
C SER A 299 4.30 7.01 -11.36
N GLY A 300 4.80 7.63 -12.44
CA GLY A 300 5.81 7.05 -13.33
C GLY A 300 7.27 7.28 -12.90
N ALA A 301 7.52 8.09 -11.87
CA ALA A 301 8.88 8.45 -11.44
C ALA A 301 9.71 7.20 -11.10
N THR A 302 10.89 7.10 -11.70
CA THR A 302 11.72 5.89 -11.67
C THR A 302 12.52 5.77 -10.37
N PRO A 303 12.98 4.57 -9.99
CA PRO A 303 13.88 4.41 -8.85
C PRO A 303 15.20 5.16 -9.02
N HIS A 304 15.68 5.34 -10.26
CA HIS A 304 16.89 6.12 -10.53
C HIS A 304 16.69 7.60 -10.15
N GLU A 305 15.52 8.15 -10.45
CA GLU A 305 15.13 9.47 -9.96
C GLU A 305 14.96 9.45 -8.44
N ALA A 306 14.37 8.40 -7.86
CA ALA A 306 14.23 8.29 -6.41
C ALA A 306 15.59 8.28 -5.67
N VAL A 307 16.64 7.71 -6.27
CA VAL A 307 18.01 7.77 -5.73
C VAL A 307 18.52 9.22 -5.66
N SER A 308 18.25 10.08 -6.64
CA SER A 308 18.72 11.48 -6.59
C SER A 308 18.07 12.28 -5.45
N TRP A 309 16.90 11.85 -4.99
CA TRP A 309 16.19 12.42 -3.84
C TRP A 309 16.52 11.72 -2.51
N GLY A 310 17.53 10.84 -2.48
CA GLY A 310 17.89 10.08 -1.28
C GLY A 310 16.85 9.04 -0.85
N LYS A 311 15.79 8.80 -1.63
CA LYS A 311 14.66 7.90 -1.30
C LYS A 311 15.03 6.42 -1.36
N VAL A 312 16.09 6.07 -2.08
CA VAL A 312 16.60 4.69 -2.26
C VAL A 312 18.11 4.71 -2.06
N ASP A 313 18.65 3.72 -1.33
CA ASP A 313 20.11 3.59 -1.16
C ASP A 313 20.78 3.33 -2.53
N PRO A 314 21.75 4.16 -2.97
CA PRO A 314 22.42 3.98 -4.25
C PRO A 314 23.15 2.64 -4.38
N ASN A 315 23.59 2.03 -3.27
CA ASN A 315 24.22 0.71 -3.27
C ASN A 315 23.21 -0.44 -3.42
N ARG A 316 21.92 -0.13 -3.36
CA ARG A 316 20.79 -1.07 -3.48
C ARG A 316 20.02 -0.93 -4.79
N LEU A 317 20.56 -0.20 -5.78
CA LEU A 317 19.95 -0.08 -7.12
C LEU A 317 19.55 -1.42 -7.78
N PRO A 318 20.33 -2.52 -7.67
CA PRO A 318 19.90 -3.83 -8.17
C PRO A 318 18.64 -4.39 -7.48
N ASP A 319 18.33 -3.88 -6.29
CA ASP A 319 17.18 -4.24 -5.46
C ASP A 319 16.04 -3.20 -5.56
N ALA A 320 16.04 -2.42 -6.65
CA ALA A 320 14.96 -1.52 -7.05
C ALA A 320 14.26 -2.02 -8.32
N VAL A 321 13.05 -2.55 -8.16
CA VAL A 321 12.27 -3.14 -9.25
C VAL A 321 11.04 -2.30 -9.56
N VAL A 322 10.80 -2.10 -10.86
CA VAL A 322 9.56 -1.53 -11.40
C VAL A 322 8.99 -2.52 -12.40
N ALA A 323 7.74 -2.90 -12.21
CA ALA A 323 6.94 -3.66 -13.15
C ALA A 323 5.85 -2.76 -13.73
N TYR A 324 5.88 -2.54 -15.05
CA TYR A 324 4.81 -1.78 -15.70
C TYR A 324 3.60 -2.68 -15.95
N SER A 325 2.58 -2.58 -15.09
CA SER A 325 1.40 -3.44 -15.10
C SER A 325 0.26 -2.83 -14.30
N ASP A 326 -0.96 -3.32 -14.56
CA ASP A 326 -2.13 -3.04 -13.74
C ASP A 326 -1.98 -3.72 -12.37
N VAL A 327 -2.25 -2.98 -11.29
CA VAL A 327 -2.21 -3.48 -9.91
C VAL A 327 -3.22 -4.62 -9.72
N THR A 328 -4.38 -4.58 -10.37
CA THR A 328 -5.41 -5.61 -10.30
C THR A 328 -4.95 -6.96 -10.88
N ILE A 329 -3.90 -6.96 -11.71
CA ILE A 329 -3.24 -8.18 -12.20
C ILE A 329 -2.08 -8.58 -11.28
N ALA A 330 -1.22 -7.61 -10.96
CA ALA A 330 0.04 -7.90 -10.26
C ALA A 330 -0.14 -8.23 -8.78
N LEU A 331 -1.07 -7.57 -8.08
CA LEU A 331 -1.24 -7.72 -6.62
C LEU A 331 -1.77 -9.12 -6.24
N PRO A 332 -2.76 -9.72 -6.92
CA PRO A 332 -3.13 -11.12 -6.67
C PRO A 332 -1.96 -12.09 -6.89
N ILE A 333 -1.16 -11.89 -7.94
CA ILE A 333 0.02 -12.71 -8.23
C ILE A 333 1.05 -12.57 -7.10
N LEU A 334 1.40 -11.34 -6.71
CA LEU A 334 2.34 -11.08 -5.61
C LEU A 334 1.85 -11.74 -4.31
N THR A 335 0.57 -11.58 -3.99
CA THR A 335 -0.05 -12.12 -2.78
C THR A 335 0.07 -13.64 -2.74
N HIS A 336 -0.34 -14.32 -3.82
CA HIS A 336 -0.25 -15.76 -3.89
C HIS A 336 1.22 -16.22 -3.79
N ILE A 337 2.14 -15.61 -4.55
CA ILE A 337 3.56 -15.99 -4.52
C ILE A 337 4.15 -15.81 -3.12
N ALA A 338 3.83 -14.71 -2.43
CA ALA A 338 4.32 -14.45 -1.09
C ALA A 338 3.81 -15.48 -0.08
N LEU A 339 2.50 -15.74 -0.08
CA LEU A 339 1.88 -16.70 0.85
C LEU A 339 2.31 -18.15 0.58
N ALA A 340 2.56 -18.50 -0.68
CA ALA A 340 2.99 -19.84 -1.06
C ALA A 340 4.48 -20.12 -0.76
N ASN A 341 5.34 -19.08 -0.78
CA ASN A 341 6.80 -19.25 -0.73
C ASN A 341 7.48 -18.63 0.50
N HIS A 342 6.76 -17.93 1.37
CA HIS A 342 7.30 -17.38 2.61
C HIS A 342 6.47 -17.78 3.82
N LYS A 343 7.12 -18.10 4.94
CA LYS A 343 6.43 -18.35 6.21
C LYS A 343 5.87 -17.04 6.76
N LYS A 344 4.72 -17.10 7.43
CA LYS A 344 4.16 -15.92 8.13
C LYS A 344 5.19 -15.35 9.11
N ARG A 345 5.30 -14.03 9.16
CA ARG A 345 6.16 -13.32 10.11
C ARG A 345 5.40 -13.00 11.38
N LYS A 346 6.14 -12.72 12.45
CA LYS A 346 5.55 -12.10 13.65
C LYS A 346 5.10 -10.67 13.29
N LEU A 347 3.89 -10.30 13.70
CA LEU A 347 3.38 -8.94 13.54
C LEU A 347 4.29 -7.95 14.30
N LYS A 348 4.69 -6.85 13.66
CA LYS A 348 5.50 -5.81 14.31
C LYS A 348 4.69 -4.86 15.19
N GLU A 349 3.38 -4.80 14.97
CA GLU A 349 2.41 -4.01 15.75
C GLU A 349 2.80 -2.53 15.87
N LEU A 350 3.23 -1.93 14.75
CA LEU A 350 3.82 -0.58 14.73
C LEU A 350 2.89 0.50 15.30
N TYR A 351 1.57 0.32 15.21
CA TYR A 351 0.61 1.25 15.79
C TYR A 351 0.79 1.42 17.31
N LEU A 352 1.12 0.33 18.03
CA LEU A 352 1.35 0.36 19.48
C LEU A 352 2.70 0.99 19.86
N LYS A 353 3.60 1.14 18.90
CA LYS A 353 4.97 1.66 19.11
C LYS A 353 5.13 3.12 18.73
N ARG A 354 4.05 3.78 18.28
CA ARG A 354 4.04 5.18 17.79
C ARG A 354 4.69 6.14 18.78
N ASP A 355 4.21 6.14 20.02
CA ASP A 355 4.72 7.04 21.05
C ASP A 355 6.20 6.81 21.37
N GLU A 356 6.62 5.54 21.39
CA GLU A 356 8.01 5.18 21.64
C GLU A 356 8.92 5.69 20.52
N TYR A 357 8.55 5.41 19.27
CA TYR A 357 9.36 5.78 18.10
C TYR A 357 9.37 7.28 17.87
N MET A 358 8.26 7.97 18.13
CA MET A 358 8.21 9.43 18.13
C MET A 358 9.15 10.04 19.16
N LYS A 359 9.21 9.50 20.39
CA LYS A 359 10.19 9.94 21.40
C LYS A 359 11.63 9.70 20.94
N ARG A 360 11.91 8.59 20.25
CA ARG A 360 13.24 8.32 19.65
C ARG A 360 13.59 9.34 18.57
N LEU A 361 12.67 9.62 17.65
CA LEU A 361 12.84 10.60 16.58
C LEU A 361 13.13 12.01 17.12
N VAL A 362 12.34 12.48 18.09
CA VAL A 362 12.53 13.80 18.73
C VAL A 362 13.91 13.91 19.38
N ARG A 363 14.36 12.86 20.09
CA ARG A 363 15.70 12.84 20.69
C ARG A 363 16.81 12.92 19.64
N GLU A 364 16.70 12.18 18.55
CA GLU A 364 17.70 12.25 17.47
C GLU A 364 17.70 13.61 16.79
N TYR A 365 16.53 14.20 16.53
CA TYR A 365 16.43 15.54 15.95
C TYR A 365 17.22 16.58 16.77
N PHE A 366 16.98 16.67 18.07
CA PHE A 366 17.69 17.62 18.94
C PHE A 366 19.17 17.25 19.18
N ALA A 367 19.56 16.00 18.99
CA ALA A 367 20.98 15.61 19.03
C ALA A 367 21.76 16.10 17.79
N HIS A 368 21.08 16.19 16.64
CA HIS A 368 21.68 16.58 15.36
C HIS A 368 21.48 18.06 14.99
N ASN A 369 20.53 18.76 15.62
CA ASN A 369 20.22 20.16 15.39
C ASN A 369 20.44 20.95 16.69
N LYS A 370 21.64 21.50 16.84
CA LYS A 370 22.01 22.41 17.94
C LYS A 370 21.86 23.87 17.55
#